data_AF-I3T9E8-F1
#
_entry.id   AF-I3T9E8-F1
#
_cell.length_a   1.000
_cell.length_b   1.000
_cell.length_c   1.000
_cell.angle_alpha   90.00
_cell.angle_beta   90.00
_cell.angle_gamma   90.00
#
_symmetry.space_group_name_H-M   'P 1'
#
loop_
_entity.id
_entity.type
_entity.pdbx_description
1 polymer ?
#
loop_
_entity_poly.entity_id
_entity_poly.type
_entity_poly.pdbx_seq_one_letter_code
_entity_poly.pdbx_strand_id
1 'polypeptide(L)'
;MGANTRQMALDFVNNPQAYGFVTSQIACCGQGPYNGLGLCTPLFNLCPNRDEYAFWDAFHPSEKANSLIVQQILSGTTDYMYPMNFSTVLALDSKNT
;
A
#
# COMPACT_ATOMS: atom_id res chain seq x y z
N MET A 1 -5.52 1.89 -19.53
CA MET A 1 -5.57 2.56 -18.22
C MET A 1 -4.17 2.59 -17.65
N GLY A 2 -3.76 3.71 -17.04
CA GLY A 2 -2.50 3.83 -16.31
C GLY A 2 -2.77 3.97 -14.82
N ALA A 3 -1.99 3.27 -14.00
CA ALA A 3 -2.03 3.36 -12.54
C ALA A 3 -0.74 4.02 -12.03
N ASN A 4 -0.87 5.15 -11.33
CA ASN A 4 0.23 5.86 -10.72
C ASN A 4 0.54 5.28 -9.33
N THR A 5 1.00 4.03 -9.31
CA THR A 5 1.32 3.30 -8.08
C THR A 5 2.41 3.98 -7.26
N ARG A 6 3.30 4.75 -7.90
CA ARG A 6 4.31 5.57 -7.22
C ARG A 6 3.67 6.62 -6.34
N GLN A 7 2.68 7.38 -6.84
CA GLN A 7 2.02 8.39 -6.02
C GLN A 7 1.24 7.74 -4.88
N MET A 8 0.48 6.68 -5.16
CA MET A 8 -0.27 5.93 -4.14
C MET A 8 0.63 5.45 -3.00
N ALA A 9 1.83 4.94 -3.33
CA ALA A 9 2.80 4.50 -2.34
C ALA A 9 3.43 5.67 -1.56
N LEU A 10 3.82 6.74 -2.27
CA LEU A 10 4.47 7.88 -1.65
C LEU A 10 3.57 8.63 -0.66
N ASP A 11 2.26 8.59 -0.85
CA ASP A 11 1.32 9.22 0.06
C ASP A 11 1.43 8.66 1.50
N PHE A 12 1.39 7.34 1.66
CA PHE A 12 1.54 6.72 2.98
C PHE A 12 3.01 6.58 3.42
N VAL A 13 3.98 6.65 2.50
CA VAL A 13 5.40 6.70 2.88
C VAL A 13 5.74 8.04 3.49
N ASN A 14 5.28 9.15 2.91
CA ASN A 14 5.61 10.51 3.34
C ASN A 14 4.77 10.96 4.54
N ASN A 15 3.54 10.46 4.70
CA ASN A 15 2.66 10.81 5.80
C ASN A 15 1.94 9.59 6.39
N PRO A 16 2.66 8.61 6.97
CA PRO A 16 2.08 7.34 7.39
C PRO A 16 0.92 7.50 8.37
N GLN A 17 0.98 8.48 9.28
CA GLN A 17 -0.05 8.72 10.28
C GLN A 17 -1.38 9.16 9.66
N ALA A 18 -1.36 9.92 8.56
CA ALA A 18 -2.59 10.28 7.83
C ALA A 18 -3.30 9.06 7.22
N TYR A 19 -2.58 7.96 7.03
CA TYR A 19 -3.09 6.68 6.52
C TYR A 19 -3.26 5.63 7.63
N GLY A 20 -3.15 6.06 8.89
CA GLY A 20 -3.31 5.21 10.06
C GLY A 20 -2.16 4.22 10.28
N PHE A 21 -0.97 4.51 9.75
CA PHE A 21 0.25 3.77 10.08
C PHE A 21 1.04 4.50 11.16
N VAL A 22 1.64 3.75 12.08
CA VAL A 22 2.57 4.30 13.07
C VAL A 22 3.93 4.63 12.45
N THR A 23 4.30 3.92 11.37
CA THR A 23 5.57 4.13 10.66
C THR A 23 5.53 3.61 9.22
N SER A 24 6.31 4.27 8.36
CA SER A 24 6.70 3.81 7.01
C SER A 24 8.19 3.45 6.91
N GLN A 25 8.95 3.58 8.00
CA GLN A 25 10.42 3.44 7.99
C GLN A 25 10.90 2.13 8.64
N ILE A 26 10.05 1.47 9.43
CA ILE A 26 10.37 0.21 10.12
C ILE A 26 9.45 -0.86 9.54
N ALA A 27 10.00 -2.00 9.14
CA ALA A 27 9.20 -3.11 8.63
C ALA A 27 8.56 -3.93 9.77
N CYS A 28 7.40 -4.53 9.51
CA CYS A 28 6.75 -5.36 10.53
C CYS A 28 7.52 -6.65 10.83
N CYS A 29 8.05 -7.32 9.81
CA CYS A 29 8.79 -8.57 9.92
C CYS A 29 10.23 -8.40 9.46
N GLY A 30 11.19 -8.73 10.33
CA GLY A 30 12.60 -8.65 9.98
C GLY A 30 13.55 -8.68 11.17
N GLN A 31 14.77 -8.18 10.94
CA GLN A 31 15.77 -8.01 12.00
C GLN A 31 16.74 -6.88 11.64
N GLY A 32 17.61 -6.52 12.59
CA GLY A 32 18.63 -5.48 12.41
C GLY A 32 18.03 -4.07 12.29
N PRO A 33 18.79 -3.11 11.72
CA PRO A 33 18.33 -1.75 11.52
C PRO A 33 17.00 -1.69 10.77
N TYR A 34 16.06 -0.88 11.27
CA TYR A 34 14.72 -0.69 10.70
C TYR A 34 13.90 -1.98 10.54
N ASN A 35 14.31 -3.06 11.21
CA ASN A 35 13.75 -4.39 11.01
C ASN A 35 13.81 -4.82 9.52
N GLY A 36 14.81 -4.35 8.77
CA GLY A 36 14.84 -4.42 7.30
C GLY A 36 15.86 -5.40 6.71
N LEU A 37 16.49 -6.26 7.51
CA LEU A 37 17.51 -7.19 7.02
C LEU A 37 17.01 -8.63 6.92
N GLY A 38 17.37 -9.28 5.80
CA GLY A 38 17.10 -10.70 5.54
C GLY A 38 15.67 -10.98 5.09
N LEU A 39 15.37 -12.27 4.88
CA LEU A 39 14.04 -12.73 4.51
C LEU A 39 13.18 -12.87 5.77
N CYS A 40 11.93 -12.41 5.73
CA CYS A 40 10.97 -12.65 6.81
C CYS A 40 10.78 -14.16 7.02
N THR A 41 11.27 -14.68 8.14
CA THR A 41 11.13 -16.08 8.56
C THR A 41 10.54 -16.15 9.98
N PRO A 42 10.04 -17.31 10.44
CA PRO A 42 9.53 -17.45 11.81
C PRO A 42 10.52 -17.15 12.93
N LEU A 43 11.82 -17.03 12.63
CA LEU A 43 12.88 -16.69 13.60
C LEU A 43 13.08 -15.18 13.77
N PHE A 44 12.45 -14.36 12.92
CA PHE A 44 12.67 -12.92 12.87
C PHE A 44 11.67 -12.17 13.75
N ASN A 45 11.98 -10.91 14.07
CA ASN A 45 11.10 -10.07 14.88
C ASN A 45 9.83 -9.76 14.09
N LEU A 46 8.68 -9.91 14.75
CA LEU A 46 7.37 -9.57 14.21
C LEU A 46 6.78 -8.41 15.02
N CYS A 47 6.20 -7.43 14.34
CA CYS A 47 5.50 -6.33 14.97
C CYS A 47 4.21 -6.81 15.68
N PRO A 48 3.76 -6.09 16.73
CA PRO A 48 2.59 -6.51 17.51
C PRO A 48 1.28 -6.38 16.74
N ASN A 49 1.17 -5.41 15.83
CA ASN A 49 0.00 -5.18 15.00
C ASN A 49 0.41 -4.90 13.54
N ARG A 50 0.02 -5.79 12.62
CA ARG A 50 0.36 -5.69 11.19
C ARG A 50 -0.36 -4.55 10.47
N ASP A 51 -1.51 -4.13 11.00
CA ASP A 51 -2.34 -3.08 10.42
C ASP A 51 -1.85 -1.66 10.74
N GLU A 52 -0.78 -1.54 11.52
CA GLU A 52 -0.18 -0.26 11.91
C GLU A 52 1.12 0.03 11.14
N TYR A 53 1.66 -0.93 10.38
CA TYR A 53 2.93 -0.77 9.67
C TYR A 53 2.68 -0.67 8.16
N ALA A 54 3.29 0.31 7.50
CA ALA A 54 3.11 0.47 6.05
C ALA A 54 3.79 -0.67 5.25
N PHE A 55 4.85 -1.26 5.81
CA PHE A 55 5.63 -2.32 5.18
C PHE A 55 5.60 -3.62 5.99
N TRP A 56 5.39 -4.74 5.28
CA TRP A 56 5.49 -6.08 5.83
C TRP A 56 6.95 -6.46 6.09
N ASP A 57 7.80 -6.32 5.08
CA ASP A 57 9.25 -6.54 5.15
C ASP A 57 10.00 -5.35 4.53
N ALA A 58 11.29 -5.47 4.26
CA ALA A 58 12.10 -4.38 3.71
C ALA A 58 11.69 -3.87 2.31
N PHE A 59 10.83 -4.61 1.59
CA PHE A 59 10.47 -4.33 0.20
C PHE A 59 8.97 -4.27 -0.03
N HIS A 60 8.19 -5.12 0.66
CA HIS A 60 6.78 -5.32 0.36
C HIS A 60 5.87 -4.49 1.28
N PRO A 61 4.86 -3.78 0.72
CA PRO A 61 3.84 -3.11 1.52
C PRO A 61 3.00 -4.12 2.31
N SER A 62 2.45 -3.69 3.45
CA SER A 62 1.51 -4.50 4.22
C SER A 62 0.19 -4.72 3.48
N GLU A 63 -0.63 -5.64 3.96
CA GLU A 63 -1.98 -5.86 3.42
C GLU A 63 -2.83 -4.59 3.45
N LYS A 64 -2.76 -3.81 4.54
CA LYS A 64 -3.45 -2.53 4.64
C LYS A 64 -2.93 -1.51 3.62
N ALA A 65 -1.62 -1.43 3.41
CA ALA A 65 -1.04 -0.54 2.40
C ALA A 65 -1.47 -0.94 0.98
N ASN A 66 -1.51 -2.23 0.67
CA ASN A 66 -2.07 -2.73 -0.59
C ASN A 66 -3.56 -2.40 -0.73
N SER A 67 -4.33 -2.51 0.36
CA SER A 67 -5.76 -2.16 0.35
C SER A 67 -5.98 -0.68 0.02
N LEU A 68 -5.14 0.23 0.53
CA LEU A 68 -5.18 1.65 0.19
C LEU A 68 -4.85 1.91 -1.29
N ILE A 69 -3.85 1.20 -1.84
CA ILE A 69 -3.51 1.27 -3.28
C ILE A 69 -4.72 0.84 -4.12
N VAL A 70 -5.35 -0.29 -3.78
CA VAL A 70 -6.53 -0.81 -4.49
C VAL A 70 -7.70 0.17 -4.40
N GLN A 71 -7.92 0.83 -3.26
CA GLN A 71 -8.94 1.88 -3.15
C GLN A 71 -8.71 3.01 -4.16
N GLN A 72 -7.46 3.46 -4.34
CA GLN A 72 -7.15 4.48 -5.36
C GLN A 72 -7.35 3.97 -6.79
N ILE A 73 -7.05 2.68 -7.04
CA ILE A 73 -7.33 2.06 -8.36
C ILE A 73 -8.84 2.04 -8.64
N LEU A 74 -9.65 1.69 -7.64
CA LEU A 74 -11.09 1.54 -7.79
C LEU A 74 -11.82 2.87 -7.88
N SER A 75 -11.48 3.83 -7.02
CA SER A 75 -12.27 5.07 -6.83
C SER A 75 -11.44 6.35 -6.74
N GLY A 76 -10.13 6.28 -6.95
CA GLY A 76 -9.25 7.46 -6.89
C GLY A 76 -9.51 8.48 -7.99
N THR A 77 -8.87 9.64 -7.86
CA THR A 77 -8.87 10.70 -8.87
C THR A 77 -7.99 10.33 -10.08
N THR A 78 -8.00 11.19 -11.10
CA THR A 78 -7.15 11.04 -12.28
C THR A 78 -5.65 11.18 -12.00
N ASP A 79 -5.26 11.68 -10.83
CA ASP A 79 -3.87 11.74 -10.39
C ASP A 79 -3.31 10.33 -10.09
N TYR A 80 -4.21 9.41 -9.70
CA TYR A 80 -3.91 8.03 -9.37
C TYR A 80 -4.23 7.06 -10.51
N MET A 81 -5.32 7.28 -11.23
CA MET A 81 -5.78 6.41 -12.32
C MET A 81 -6.18 7.21 -13.55
N TYR A 82 -5.52 6.97 -14.68
CA TYR A 82 -5.78 7.70 -15.93
C TYR A 82 -6.33 6.80 -17.04
N PRO A 83 -7.34 7.24 -17.82
CA PRO A 83 -8.05 8.53 -17.75
C PRO A 83 -9.21 8.57 -16.73
N MET A 84 -9.53 7.44 -16.09
CA MET A 84 -10.56 7.31 -15.07
C MET A 84 -10.24 6.11 -14.18
N ASN A 85 -10.84 6.06 -12.99
CA ASN A 85 -10.70 4.92 -12.08
C ASN A 85 -11.45 3.67 -12.58
N PHE A 86 -11.12 2.52 -12.00
CA PHE A 86 -11.62 1.24 -12.48
C PHE A 86 -13.14 1.09 -12.30
N SER A 87 -13.72 1.65 -11.24
CA SER A 87 -15.18 1.60 -11.05
C SER A 87 -15.92 2.35 -12.15
N THR A 88 -15.37 3.46 -12.65
CA THR A 88 -15.93 4.17 -13.80
C THR A 88 -15.89 3.30 -15.06
N VAL A 89 -14.77 2.60 -15.30
CA VAL A 89 -14.65 1.70 -16.45
C VAL A 89 -15.68 0.57 -16.38
N LEU A 90 -15.83 -0.07 -15.22
CA LEU A 90 -16.81 -1.13 -15.02
C LEU A 90 -18.24 -0.64 -15.25
N ALA A 91 -18.57 0.56 -14.77
CA ALA A 91 -19.89 1.16 -14.96
C ALA A 91 -20.18 1.58 -16.41
N LEU A 92 -19.15 1.86 -17.21
CA LEU A 92 -19.29 2.10 -18.65
C LEU A 92 -19.47 0.79 -19.43
N ASP A 93 -18.71 -0.23 -19.07
CA ASP A 93 -18.82 -1.56 -19.68
C ASP A 93 -20.21 -2.17 -19.46
N SER A 94 -20.73 -2.10 -18.23
CA SER A 94 -22.08 -2.60 -17.90
C SER A 94 -23.23 -1.89 -18.63
N LYS A 95 -22.99 -0.70 -19.19
CA LYS A 95 -23.99 0.03 -20.00
C LYS A 95 -23.94 -0.35 -21.47
N ASN A 96 -22.88 -1.01 -21.91
CA ASN A 96 -22.66 -1.44 -23.29
C ASN A 96 -22.95 -2.94 -23.51
N THR A 97 -23.29 -3.68 -22.45
CA THR A 97 -23.81 -5.06 -22.48
C THR A 97 -25.32 -5.07 -22.27
#